data_AF-A0A8R1XX67-F1
#
_entry.id   AF-A0A8R1XX67-F1
#
_cell.length_a   1.000
_cell.length_b   1.000
_cell.length_c   1.000
_cell.angle_alpha   90.00
_cell.angle_beta   90.00
_cell.angle_gamma   90.00
#
_symmetry.space_group_name_H-M   'P 1'
#
loop_
_entity.id
_entity.type
_entity.pdbx_description
1 polymer ?
#
loop_
_entity_poly.entity_id
_entity_poly.type
_entity_poly.pdbx_seq_one_letter_code
_entity_poly.pdbx_strand_id
1 'polypeptide(L)'
;MWARPELKVRFIDKKFKNGKLYNEKVRILDAADRENCTVEDSSGNKYFQINEHWLETVIPKVRGKRLMIVNGPLRGIACIYHIIKFAANDR
;
A
#
# COMPACT_ATOMS: atom_id res chain seq x y z
N MET A 1 -0.69 1.80 11.98
CA MET A 1 -0.10 2.26 10.74
C MET A 1 0.74 1.15 10.17
N TRP A 2 0.28 0.59 9.05
CA TRP A 2 0.95 -0.40 8.24
C TRP A 2 1.59 0.23 7.00
N ALA A 3 1.11 1.40 6.56
CA ALA A 3 1.65 2.12 5.42
C ALA A 3 3.14 2.46 5.62
N ARG A 4 3.92 2.23 4.57
CA ARG A 4 5.37 2.40 4.53
C ARG A 4 5.79 2.86 3.13
N PRO A 5 6.87 3.67 3.01
CA PRO A 5 7.45 4.02 1.72
C PRO A 5 7.78 2.79 0.85
N GLU A 6 7.81 3.00 -0.47
CA GLU A 6 8.09 2.01 -1.52
C GLU A 6 7.05 0.90 -1.70
N LEU A 7 6.03 0.82 -0.84
CA LEU A 7 4.91 -0.10 -1.02
C LEU A 7 4.06 0.31 -2.23
N LYS A 8 3.72 -0.67 -3.05
CA LYS A 8 2.64 -0.55 -4.03
C LYS A 8 1.33 -0.97 -3.38
N VAL A 9 0.36 -0.06 -3.38
CA VAL A 9 -0.94 -0.21 -2.74
C VAL A 9 -2.05 0.11 -3.74
N ARG A 10 -3.27 -0.35 -3.47
CA ARG A 10 -4.47 -0.01 -4.23
C ARG A 10 -5.20 1.10 -3.49
N PHE A 11 -5.58 2.14 -4.20
CA PHE A 11 -6.37 3.22 -3.63
C PHE A 11 -7.86 2.82 -3.72
N ILE A 12 -8.58 2.84 -2.61
CA ILE A 12 -9.94 2.27 -2.48
C ILE A 12 -11.01 3.30 -2.13
N ASP A 13 -10.62 4.54 -1.81
CA ASP A 13 -11.60 5.59 -1.56
C ASP A 13 -12.19 6.14 -2.86
N LYS A 14 -13.52 6.17 -2.94
CA LYS A 14 -14.29 6.63 -4.10
C LYS A 14 -14.57 8.14 -4.09
N LYS A 15 -14.39 8.81 -2.95
CA LYS A 15 -14.75 10.22 -2.77
C LYS A 15 -13.57 11.13 -3.10
N PHE A 16 -12.35 10.66 -2.82
CA PHE A 16 -11.12 11.39 -3.05
C PHE A 16 -11.03 11.85 -4.51
N LYS A 17 -11.03 13.17 -4.70
CA LYS A 17 -11.00 13.82 -6.02
C LYS A 17 -12.00 13.19 -7.01
N ASN A 18 -13.25 13.01 -6.59
CA ASN A 18 -14.32 12.41 -7.39
C ASN A 18 -13.96 11.01 -7.93
N GLY A 19 -13.25 10.21 -7.14
CA GLY A 19 -12.88 8.85 -7.48
C GLY A 19 -11.72 8.73 -8.46
N LYS A 20 -10.96 9.81 -8.71
CA LYS A 20 -9.84 9.84 -9.66
C LYS A 20 -8.86 8.69 -9.49
N LEU A 21 -8.58 8.30 -8.24
CA LEU A 21 -7.62 7.23 -7.93
C LEU A 21 -8.31 5.89 -7.61
N TYR A 22 -9.63 5.80 -7.67
CA TYR A 22 -10.32 4.59 -7.23
C TYR A 22 -9.88 3.36 -8.04
N ASN A 23 -9.47 2.30 -7.34
CA ASN A 23 -8.85 1.07 -7.85
C ASN A 23 -7.47 1.22 -8.52
N GLU A 24 -6.92 2.43 -8.62
CA GLU A 24 -5.58 2.63 -9.14
C GLU A 24 -4.52 2.10 -8.17
N LYS A 25 -3.42 1.59 -8.75
CA LYS A 25 -2.25 1.17 -7.97
C LYS A 25 -1.26 2.31 -7.88
N VAL A 26 -1.06 2.81 -6.68
CA VAL A 26 -0.13 3.91 -6.38
C VAL A 26 1.05 3.41 -5.56
N ARG A 27 2.15 4.17 -5.58
CA ARG A 27 3.32 3.92 -4.71
C ARG A 27 3.28 4.88 -3.53
N ILE A 28 3.51 4.39 -2.32
CA ILE A 28 3.69 5.25 -1.15
C ILE A 28 5.09 5.88 -1.22
N LEU A 29 5.16 7.21 -1.24
CA LEU A 29 6.41 7.96 -1.18
C LEU A 29 6.83 8.23 0.26
N ASP A 30 5.88 8.64 1.09
CA ASP A 30 6.09 8.99 2.49
C ASP A 30 4.85 8.66 3.33
N ALA A 31 5.04 8.45 4.62
CA ALA A 31 4.02 7.95 5.54
C ALA A 31 4.30 8.48 6.97
N ALA A 32 4.05 9.77 7.20
CA ALA A 32 4.31 10.43 8.47
C ALA A 32 3.42 9.89 9.60
N ASP A 33 2.11 9.77 9.33
CA ASP A 33 1.12 9.16 10.22
C ASP A 33 -0.06 8.60 9.40
N ARG A 34 -1.04 8.00 10.08
CA ARG A 34 -2.19 7.34 9.43
C ARG A 34 -3.06 8.26 8.58
N GLU A 35 -2.99 9.57 8.79
CA GLU A 35 -3.79 10.57 8.07
C GLU A 35 -2.94 11.34 7.04
N ASN A 36 -1.62 11.26 7.14
CA ASN A 36 -0.66 11.99 6.33
C ASN A 36 0.30 11.07 5.57
N CYS A 37 -0.24 10.31 4.62
CA CYS A 37 0.57 9.63 3.60
C CYS A 37 0.72 10.48 2.34
N THR A 38 1.83 10.29 1.62
CA THR A 38 2.06 10.83 0.28
C THR A 38 2.16 9.67 -0.71
N VAL A 39 1.41 9.72 -1.81
CA VAL A 39 1.40 8.68 -2.85
C VAL A 39 1.66 9.24 -4.23
N GLU A 40 2.19 8.39 -5.12
CA GLU A 40 2.47 8.69 -6.52
C GLU A 40 1.69 7.73 -7.43
N ASP A 41 0.96 8.28 -8.40
CA ASP A 41 0.28 7.48 -9.42
C ASP A 41 1.24 7.04 -10.54
N SER A 42 0.76 6.19 -11.46
CA SER A 42 1.57 5.68 -12.57
C SER A 42 2.05 6.76 -13.54
N SER A 43 1.42 7.94 -13.51
CA SER A 43 1.78 9.09 -14.34
C SER A 43 2.75 10.03 -13.62
N GLY A 44 3.21 9.68 -12.41
CA GLY A 44 4.12 10.50 -11.61
C GLY A 44 3.45 11.64 -10.85
N ASN A 45 2.11 11.73 -10.84
CA ASN A 45 1.45 12.76 -10.04
C ASN A 45 1.49 12.39 -8.56
N LYS A 46 1.83 13.37 -7.73
CA LYS A 46 1.92 13.21 -6.27
C LYS A 46 0.65 13.71 -5.60
N TYR A 47 0.20 12.99 -4.58
CA TYR A 47 -0.96 13.32 -3.78
C TYR A 47 -0.60 13.23 -2.29
N PHE A 48 -1.00 14.24 -1.53
CA PHE A 48 -0.65 14.42 -0.12
C PHE A 48 -1.89 14.26 0.77
N GLN A 49 -1.68 14.16 2.08
CA GLN A 49 -2.74 14.03 3.10
C GLN A 49 -3.67 12.84 2.82
N ILE A 50 -3.07 11.73 2.40
CA ILE A 50 -3.78 10.50 2.12
C ILE A 50 -3.95 9.73 3.42
N ASN A 51 -5.19 9.38 3.75
CA ASN A 51 -5.48 8.52 4.88
C ASN A 51 -5.12 7.06 4.55
N GLU A 52 -4.45 6.37 5.47
CA GLU A 52 -4.10 4.95 5.37
C GLU A 52 -5.32 4.07 5.08
N HIS A 53 -6.50 4.42 5.60
CA HIS A 53 -7.74 3.67 5.36
C HIS A 53 -8.26 3.79 3.92
N TRP A 54 -7.74 4.71 3.12
CA TRP A 54 -8.04 4.81 1.69
C TRP A 54 -7.15 3.90 0.84
N LEU A 55 -6.24 3.16 1.48
CA LEU A 55 -5.27 2.30 0.83
C LEU A 55 -5.49 0.85 1.23
N GLU A 56 -5.16 -0.04 0.32
CA GLU A 56 -5.20 -1.49 0.53
C GLU A 56 -3.89 -2.11 0.02
N THR A 57 -3.35 -3.08 0.74
CA THR A 57 -2.16 -3.80 0.32
C THR A 57 -2.40 -4.56 -0.98
N VAL A 58 -1.41 -4.54 -1.89
CA VAL A 58 -1.47 -5.33 -3.13
C VAL A 58 -0.50 -6.49 -3.05
N ILE A 59 -1.03 -7.69 -3.30
CA ILE A 59 -0.22 -8.89 -3.44
C ILE A 59 0.25 -9.00 -4.89
N PRO A 60 1.58 -9.00 -5.15
CA PRO A 60 2.10 -9.31 -6.47
C PRO A 60 1.64 -10.71 -6.89
N LYS A 61 1.35 -10.89 -8.18
CA LYS A 61 0.94 -12.20 -8.74
C LYS A 61 2.11 -13.02 -9.29
N VAL A 62 3.28 -12.40 -9.40
CA VAL A 62 4.48 -12.99 -10.01
C VAL A 62 5.50 -13.32 -8.94
N ARG A 63 5.91 -14.59 -8.87
CA ARG A 63 6.96 -15.09 -7.95
C ARG A 63 8.24 -14.28 -8.07
N GLY A 64 9.02 -14.24 -6.99
CA GLY A 64 10.32 -13.55 -6.99
C GLY A 64 10.23 -12.02 -6.83
N LYS A 65 9.02 -11.46 -6.65
CA LYS A 65 8.87 -10.04 -6.31
C LYS A 65 9.14 -9.82 -4.82
N ARG A 66 9.67 -8.63 -4.51
CA ARG A 66 9.89 -8.20 -3.13
C ARG A 66 8.54 -7.87 -2.47
N LEU A 67 8.39 -8.30 -1.23
CA LEU A 67 7.33 -7.92 -0.31
C LEU A 67 7.96 -7.23 0.89
N MET A 68 7.12 -6.54 1.64
CA MET A 68 7.42 -6.08 2.98
C MET A 68 6.31 -6.58 3.90
N ILE A 69 6.69 -7.07 5.07
CA ILE A 69 5.72 -7.39 6.12
C ILE A 69 5.25 -6.06 6.72
N VAL A 70 3.94 -5.78 6.67
CA VAL A 70 3.41 -4.47 7.07
C VAL A 70 2.74 -4.45 8.45
N ASN A 71 2.54 -5.63 9.05
CA ASN A 71 1.93 -5.76 10.37
C ASN A 71 2.53 -6.94 11.16
N GLY A 72 2.38 -6.92 12.48
CA GLY A 72 2.91 -7.93 13.39
C GLY A 72 4.39 -7.73 13.79
N PRO A 73 4.99 -8.71 14.51
CA PRO A 73 6.34 -8.59 15.07
C PRO A 73 7.45 -8.42 14.03
N LEU A 74 7.26 -8.98 12.83
CA LEU A 74 8.22 -8.94 11.72
C LEU A 74 8.00 -7.74 10.79
N ARG A 75 7.20 -6.75 11.20
CA ARG A 75 6.91 -5.56 10.39
C ARG A 75 8.19 -4.84 9.94
N GLY A 76 8.20 -4.35 8.70
CA GLY A 76 9.33 -3.65 8.08
C GLY A 76 10.35 -4.58 7.42
N ILE A 77 10.31 -5.89 7.66
CA ILE A 77 11.23 -6.83 7.00
C ILE A 77 10.84 -6.99 5.53
N ALA A 78 11.82 -6.79 4.65
CA ALA A 78 11.70 -7.06 3.23
C ALA A 78 12.03 -8.54 2.93
N CYS A 79 11.19 -9.19 2.13
CA CYS A 79 11.37 -10.60 1.75
C CYS A 79 11.12 -10.79 0.26
N ILE A 80 11.69 -11.85 -0.32
CA ILE A 80 11.29 -12.33 -1.65
C ILE A 80 10.38 -13.53 -1.42
N TYR A 81 9.16 -13.49 -1.94
CA TYR A 81 8.25 -14.62 -1.78
C TYR A 81 8.40 -15.62 -2.94
N HIS A 82 8.38 -16.90 -2.57
CA HIS A 82 8.21 -18.01 -3.51
C HIS A 82 6.75 -18.48 -3.55
N ILE A 83 6.08 -18.56 -2.40
CA ILE A 83 4.69 -19.00 -2.25
C ILE A 83 4.04 -18.10 -1.19
N ILE A 84 2.89 -17.51 -1.48
CA ILE A 84 2.11 -16.73 -0.51
C ILE A 84 1.02 -17.65 0.03
N LYS A 85 1.15 -18.02 1.30
CA LYS A 85 0.05 -18.62 2.06
C LYS A 85 -0.40 -17.56 3.06
N PHE A 86 -1.58 -16.98 2.86
CA PHE A 86 -2.19 -16.15 3.89
C PHE A 86 -2.68 -17.07 5.00
N ALA A 87 -2.24 -16.82 6.23
CA ALA A 87 -3.15 -16.96 7.35
C ALA A 87 -4.07 -15.74 7.24
N ALA A 88 -5.31 -15.93 6.80
CA ALA A 88 -6.33 -14.91 6.90
C ALA A 88 -6.41 -14.54 8.39
N ASN A 89 -5.95 -13.34 8.72
CA ASN A 89 -6.24 -12.80 10.04
C ASN A 89 -7.61 -12.14 9.92
N ASP A 90 -8.63 -12.89 10.34
CA ASP A 90 -9.97 -12.38 10.62
C ASP A 90 -9.87 -11.09 11.44
N ARG A 91 -10.39 -10.01 10.86
CA ARG A 91 -10.90 -8.85 11.59
C ARG A 91 -11.99 -8.21 10.76
#